data_AF-A0AAX4IYK5-F1
#
_entry.id   AF-A0AAX4IYK5-F1
#
_cell.length_a   1.000
_cell.length_b   1.000
_cell.length_c   1.000
_cell.angle_alpha   90.00
_cell.angle_beta   90.00
_cell.angle_gamma   90.00
#
_symmetry.space_group_name_H-M   'P 1'
#
loop_
_entity.id
_entity.type
_entity.pdbx_description
1 polymer ?
#
loop_
_entity_poly.entity_id
_entity_poly.type
_entity_poly.pdbx_seq_one_letter_code
_entity_poly.pdbx_strand_id
1 'polypeptide(L)'
;MALDLYIPPCMRSPSHPLHPPPLNKPLRIQIEGPLVSVQKLFPEAPWHVSEIPTPFPQPAGPLLVRLGYRTIYGHEVRPNVANDVIVRDEYLG
;
A
#
# COMPACT_ATOMS: atom_id res chain seq x y z
N MET A 1 -8.22 3.22 17.50
CA MET A 1 -8.90 2.43 16.45
C MET A 1 -8.36 2.91 15.11
N ALA A 2 -7.74 2.04 14.32
CA ALA A 2 -7.25 2.41 12.99
C ALA A 2 -8.45 2.58 12.05
N LEU A 3 -8.44 3.65 11.25
CA LEU A 3 -9.48 3.87 10.24
C LEU A 3 -9.20 2.92 9.06
N ASP A 4 -10.21 2.14 8.66
CA ASP A 4 -10.11 1.33 7.45
C ASP A 4 -9.97 2.23 6.22
N LEU A 5 -9.18 1.79 5.24
CA LEU A 5 -9.09 2.46 3.95
C LEU A 5 -10.45 2.37 3.23
N TYR A 6 -10.99 3.51 2.82
CA TYR A 6 -12.24 3.56 2.07
C TYR A 6 -12.03 3.10 0.62
N ILE A 7 -12.80 2.10 0.20
CA ILE A 7 -12.83 1.61 -1.18
C ILE A 7 -14.13 2.05 -1.85
N PRO A 8 -14.06 2.73 -3.00
CA PRO A 8 -15.24 3.01 -3.81
C PRO A 8 -16.00 1.72 -4.15
N PRO A 9 -17.35 1.68 -3.98
CA PRO A 9 -18.16 0.50 -4.26
C PRO A 9 -18.02 -0.02 -5.70
N CYS A 10 -17.65 0.84 -6.65
CA CYS A 10 -17.44 0.44 -8.05
C CYS A 10 -16.39 -0.66 -8.20
N MET A 11 -15.38 -0.73 -7.32
CA MET A 11 -14.38 -1.81 -7.34
C MET A 11 -14.96 -3.20 -7.03
N ARG A 12 -16.18 -3.28 -6.49
CA ARG A 12 -16.90 -4.53 -6.20
C ARG A 12 -17.81 -4.97 -7.35
N SER A 13 -17.92 -4.15 -8.39
CA SER A 13 -18.77 -4.32 -9.59
C SER A 13 -17.87 -4.56 -10.83
N PRO A 14 -18.39 -4.86 -12.03
CA PRO A 14 -17.60 -5.54 -13.07
C PRO A 14 -16.37 -4.76 -13.51
N SER A 15 -15.36 -5.50 -14.00
CA SER A 15 -14.05 -4.99 -14.42
C SER A 15 -14.16 -3.72 -15.28
N HIS A 16 -13.60 -2.62 -14.80
CA HIS A 16 -13.55 -1.34 -15.49
C HIS A 16 -12.08 -0.95 -15.75
N PRO A 17 -11.74 -0.24 -16.85
CA PRO A 17 -10.37 0.19 -17.12
C PRO A 17 -9.72 1.06 -16.04
N LEU A 18 -10.53 1.72 -15.21
CA LEU A 18 -10.09 2.54 -14.07
C LEU A 18 -10.05 1.79 -12.72
N HIS A 19 -10.35 0.49 -12.71
CA HIS A 19 -10.21 -0.34 -11.51
C HIS A 19 -8.80 -0.94 -11.44
N PRO A 20 -8.32 -1.30 -10.23
CA PRO A 20 -7.13 -2.12 -10.08
C PRO A 20 -7.22 -3.39 -10.94
N PRO A 21 -6.10 -3.82 -11.54
CA PRO A 21 -6.09 -5.00 -12.38
C PRO A 21 -6.28 -6.26 -11.51
N PRO A 22 -6.72 -7.39 -12.10
CA PRO A 22 -6.83 -8.66 -11.38
C PRO A 22 -5.47 -9.13 -10.82
N LEU A 23 -5.50 -9.98 -9.79
CA LEU A 23 -4.32 -10.48 -9.06
C LEU A 23 -3.21 -11.10 -9.93
N ASN A 24 -3.55 -11.61 -11.11
CA ASN A 24 -2.59 -12.21 -12.03
C ASN A 24 -1.83 -11.17 -12.88
N LYS A 25 -2.13 -9.88 -12.73
CA LYS A 25 -1.47 -8.77 -13.40
C LYS A 25 -0.77 -7.89 -12.36
N PRO A 26 0.44 -7.40 -12.67
CA PRO A 26 1.16 -6.52 -11.76
C PRO A 26 0.41 -5.18 -11.59
N LEU A 27 0.40 -4.68 -10.36
CA LEU A 27 -0.07 -3.35 -10.00
C LEU A 27 1.06 -2.59 -9.29
N ARG A 28 1.33 -1.36 -9.71
CA ARG A 28 2.20 -0.43 -8.98
C ARG A 28 1.31 0.53 -8.20
N ILE A 29 1.51 0.60 -6.90
CA ILE A 29 0.76 1.50 -6.01
C ILE A 29 1.75 2.51 -5.46
N GLN A 30 1.44 3.79 -5.63
CA GLN A 30 2.10 4.90 -4.96
C GLN A 30 1.18 5.33 -3.82
N ILE A 31 1.68 5.25 -2.59
CA ILE A 31 0.93 5.61 -1.39
C ILE A 31 1.44 6.96 -0.91
N GLU A 32 0.60 7.98 -1.07
CA GLU A 32 0.87 9.33 -0.59
C GLU A 32 -0.13 9.73 0.50
N GLY A 33 0.26 10.66 1.35
CA GLY A 33 -0.66 11.25 2.30
C GLY A 33 0.03 12.10 3.36
N PRO A 34 -0.75 12.89 4.12
CA PRO A 34 -0.21 13.62 5.26
C PRO A 34 0.43 12.68 6.26
N LEU A 35 1.60 13.07 6.81
CA LEU A 35 2.31 12.32 7.84
C LEU A 35 1.39 11.88 8.99
N VAL A 36 0.53 12.78 9.45
CA VAL A 36 -0.43 12.53 10.53
C VAL A 36 -1.39 11.38 10.23
N SER A 37 -1.72 11.12 8.96
CA SER A 37 -2.58 10.01 8.55
C SER A 37 -1.83 8.70 8.59
N VAL A 38 -0.58 8.67 8.11
CA VAL A 38 0.30 7.49 8.18
C VAL A 38 0.55 7.09 9.63
N GLN A 39 0.85 8.06 10.49
CA GLN A 39 1.05 7.83 11.93
C GLN A 39 -0.23 7.35 12.64
N LYS A 40 -1.43 7.76 12.19
CA LYS A 40 -2.68 7.23 12.72
C LYS A 40 -2.95 5.78 12.30
N LEU A 41 -2.51 5.38 11.10
CA LEU A 41 -2.63 4.01 10.63
C LEU A 41 -1.67 3.08 11.38
N PHE A 42 -0.44 3.53 11.60
CA PHE A 42 0.59 2.75 12.30
C PHE A 42 1.31 3.59 13.36
N PRO A 43 0.70 3.81 14.55
CA PRO A 43 1.31 4.61 15.61
C PRO A 43 2.68 4.11 16.06
N GLU A 44 2.85 2.78 16.02
CA GLU A 44 4.06 2.08 16.46
C GLU A 44 5.13 1.94 15.35
N ALA A 45 4.79 2.30 14.10
CA ALA A 45 5.73 2.20 12.98
C ALA A 45 6.07 3.61 12.49
N PRO A 46 7.30 4.08 12.73
CA PRO A 46 7.64 5.44 12.36
C PRO A 46 7.67 5.61 10.84
N TRP A 47 7.22 6.80 10.43
CA TRP A 47 7.36 7.33 9.08
C TRP A 47 7.88 8.75 9.21
N HIS A 48 9.02 9.03 8.60
CA HIS A 48 9.69 10.31 8.67
C HIS A 48 9.60 10.99 7.30
N VAL A 49 9.19 12.26 7.33
CA VAL A 49 9.29 13.16 6.19
C VAL A 49 10.48 14.05 6.46
N SER A 50 11.58 13.87 5.72
CA SER A 50 12.82 14.64 5.88
C SER A 50 13.35 15.04 4.51
N GLU A 51 14.03 16.18 4.45
CA GLU A 51 14.81 16.60 3.28
C GLU A 51 16.07 15.73 3.08
N ILE A 52 16.46 14.98 4.13
CA ILE A 52 17.58 14.04 4.08
C ILE A 52 17.04 12.64 3.72
N PRO A 53 17.71 11.90 2.81
CA PRO A 53 17.31 10.54 2.48
C PRO A 53 17.20 9.64 3.72
N THR A 54 16.02 9.07 3.94
CA THR A 54 15.80 8.06 4.98
C THR A 54 16.14 6.67 4.45
N PRO A 55 16.67 5.75 5.27
CA PRO A 55 16.87 4.36 4.87
C PRO A 55 15.59 3.71 4.32
N PHE A 56 15.73 3.02 3.19
CA PHE A 56 14.64 2.27 2.56
C PHE A 56 14.69 0.77 2.94
N PRO A 57 13.53 0.12 3.19
CA PRO A 57 12.23 0.74 3.38
C PRO A 57 12.11 1.36 4.78
N GLN A 58 11.39 2.47 4.91
CA GLN A 58 10.98 2.97 6.22
C GLN A 58 10.04 1.97 6.91
N PRO A 59 10.01 1.87 8.25
CA PRO A 59 9.25 0.85 8.97
C PRO A 59 7.75 0.77 8.62
N ALA A 60 7.08 1.91 8.43
CA ALA A 60 5.67 1.92 8.04
C ALA A 60 5.43 1.54 6.56
N GLY A 61 6.45 1.57 5.70
CA GLY A 61 6.32 1.32 4.25
C GLY A 61 5.75 -0.06 3.92
N PRO A 62 6.37 -1.17 4.38
CA PRO A 62 5.83 -2.50 4.15
C PRO A 62 4.44 -2.70 4.76
N LEU A 63 4.11 -2.01 5.85
CA LEU A 63 2.79 -2.06 6.48
C LEU A 63 1.73 -1.38 5.63
N LEU A 64 2.04 -0.20 5.08
CA LEU A 64 1.18 0.53 4.14
C LEU A 64 0.91 -0.31 2.89
N VAL A 65 1.94 -0.96 2.33
CA VAL A 65 1.77 -1.83 1.16
C VAL A 65 0.87 -3.01 1.46
N ARG A 66 1.05 -3.69 2.60
CA ARG A 66 0.17 -4.81 3.02
C ARG A 66 -1.26 -4.35 3.22
N LEU A 67 -1.46 -3.20 3.88
CA LEU A 67 -2.77 -2.61 4.09
C LEU A 67 -3.44 -2.30 2.75
N GLY A 68 -2.74 -1.64 1.82
CA GLY A 68 -3.27 -1.31 0.49
C GLY A 68 -3.60 -2.56 -0.32
N TYR A 69 -2.72 -3.56 -0.33
CA TYR A 69 -2.94 -4.84 -1.02
C TYR A 69 -4.18 -5.57 -0.50
N ARG A 70 -4.28 -5.75 0.82
CA ARG A 70 -5.44 -6.39 1.45
C ARG A 70 -6.72 -5.61 1.19
N THR A 71 -6.63 -4.28 1.22
CA THR A 71 -7.76 -3.40 0.92
C THR A 71 -8.24 -3.67 -0.51
N ILE A 72 -7.36 -3.58 -1.50
CA ILE A 72 -7.73 -3.75 -2.92
C ILE A 72 -8.24 -5.15 -3.24
N TYR A 73 -7.56 -6.20 -2.77
CA TYR A 73 -7.82 -7.58 -3.20
C TYR A 73 -8.66 -8.41 -2.22
N GLY A 74 -8.92 -7.88 -1.02
CA GLY A 74 -9.76 -8.54 -0.02
C GLY A 74 -9.11 -9.72 0.71
N HIS A 75 -7.80 -9.95 0.55
CA HIS A 75 -7.08 -11.02 1.25
C HIS A 75 -5.65 -10.61 1.65
N GLU A 76 -5.07 -11.35 2.60
CA GLU A 76 -3.69 -11.14 3.06
C GLU A 76 -2.65 -11.55 2.00
N VAL A 77 -1.43 -11.02 2.10
CA VAL A 77 -0.31 -11.41 1.24
C VAL A 77 -0.02 -12.91 1.40
N ARG A 78 0.09 -13.63 0.30
CA ARG A 78 0.26 -15.09 0.28
C ARG A 78 1.75 -15.43 0.38
N PRO A 79 2.22 -16.02 1.49
CA PRO A 79 3.65 -16.30 1.68
C PRO A 79 4.20 -17.33 0.67
N ASN A 80 3.32 -18.17 0.11
CA ASN A 80 3.70 -19.23 -0.83
C ASN A 80 3.73 -18.77 -2.29
N VAL A 81 3.36 -17.52 -2.57
CA VAL A 81 3.42 -16.94 -3.92
C VAL A 81 4.66 -16.08 -4.00
N ALA A 82 5.65 -16.53 -4.78
CA ALA A 82 6.84 -15.73 -5.03
C ALA A 82 6.42 -14.38 -5.62
N ASN A 83 6.98 -13.29 -5.07
CA ASN A 83 6.72 -11.94 -5.53
C ASN A 83 5.25 -11.49 -5.47
N ASP A 84 4.44 -12.05 -4.55
CA ASP A 84 3.04 -11.64 -4.39
C ASP A 84 2.92 -10.13 -4.10
N VAL A 85 3.86 -9.60 -3.32
CA VAL A 85 4.05 -8.17 -3.06
C VAL A 85 5.53 -7.84 -3.03
N ILE A 86 5.92 -6.78 -3.76
CA ILE A 86 7.28 -6.24 -3.76
C ILE A 86 7.20 -4.77 -3.32
N VAL A 87 7.92 -4.41 -2.25
CA VAL A 87 8.11 -3.01 -1.85
C VAL A 87 9.33 -2.47 -2.61
N ARG A 88 9.16 -1.34 -3.28
CA ARG A 88 10.25 -0.66 -3.99
C ARG A 88 10.37 0.76 -3.48
N ASP A 89 11.60 1.25 -3.45
CA ASP A 89 11.83 2.66 -3.22
C ASP A 89 11.29 3.45 -4.41
N GLU A 90 10.91 4.69 -4.18
CA GLU A 90 10.49 5.57 -5.26
C GLU A 90 11.70 5.79 -6.17
N TYR A 91 11.68 5.11 -7.31
CA TYR A 91 12.76 5.18 -8.27
C TYR A 91 12.76 6.59 -8.88
N LEU A 92 13.88 7.30 -8.76
CA LEU A 92 14.22 8.45 -9.58
C LEU A 92 14.22 8.01 -11.06
N GLY A 93 13.07 8.10 -11.74
CA GLY A 93 12.94 7.97 -13.19
C GLY A 93 13.15 6.59 -13.78
#